data_AF-A0A1L2JK96-F1
#
_entry.id   AF-A0A1L2JK96-F1
#
_cell.length_a   1.000
_cell.length_b   1.000
_cell.length_c   1.000
_cell.angle_alpha   90.00
_cell.angle_beta   90.00
_cell.angle_gamma   90.00
#
_symmetry.space_group_name_H-M   'P 1'
#
loop_
_entity.id
_entity.type
_entity.pdbx_description
1 polymer ?
#
loop_
_entity_poly.entity_id
_entity_poly.type
_entity_poly.pdbx_seq_one_letter_code
_entity_poly.pdbx_strand_id
1 'polypeptide(L)'
;MELVKSERQDLLHRTQYIILLKNAESPLKRIDAKRMIVGHLKADPSKTLIGKMRYIPGTRDIEVKARVYDSLEYAKRIEPKHIIKRNITAEQEGE
;
A
#
# COMPACT_ATOMS: atom_id res chain seq x y z
N MET A 1 10.79 -7.01 6.63
CA MET A 1 9.73 -6.89 5.62
C MET A 1 9.74 -8.16 4.79
N GLU A 2 8.59 -8.78 4.56
CA GLU A 2 8.50 -10.02 3.79
C GLU A 2 7.36 -9.92 2.77
N LEU A 3 7.65 -10.20 1.50
CA LEU A 3 6.62 -10.31 0.47
C LEU A 3 5.91 -11.66 0.65
N VAL A 4 4.66 -11.65 1.08
CA VAL A 4 3.85 -12.88 1.27
C VAL A 4 3.25 -13.33 -0.06
N LYS A 5 2.72 -12.39 -0.83
CA LYS A 5 2.03 -12.71 -2.09
C LYS A 5 2.12 -11.54 -3.07
N SER A 6 2.34 -11.83 -4.34
CA SER A 6 2.11 -10.93 -5.46
C SER A 6 1.09 -11.56 -6.39
N GLU A 7 0.14 -10.77 -6.86
CA GLU A 7 -0.89 -11.22 -7.80
C GLU A 7 -1.13 -10.11 -8.82
N ARG A 8 -0.83 -10.41 -10.09
CA ARG A 8 -1.11 -9.51 -11.21
C ARG A 8 -2.57 -9.69 -11.63
N GLN A 9 -3.29 -8.59 -11.73
CA GLN A 9 -4.68 -8.55 -12.18
C GLN A 9 -4.75 -7.76 -13.47
N ASP A 10 -4.55 -8.44 -14.60
CA ASP A 10 -4.52 -7.81 -15.92
C ASP A 10 -5.84 -7.10 -16.27
N LEU A 11 -6.98 -7.67 -15.88
CA LEU A 11 -8.29 -7.04 -16.05
C LEU A 11 -8.44 -5.67 -15.36
N LEU A 12 -7.64 -5.44 -14.31
CA LEU A 12 -7.69 -4.23 -13.50
C LEU A 12 -6.42 -3.38 -13.66
N HIS A 13 -5.52 -3.76 -14.57
CA HIS A 13 -4.23 -3.09 -14.80
C HIS A 13 -3.50 -2.77 -13.48
N ARG A 14 -3.53 -3.74 -12.56
CA ARG A 14 -2.92 -3.59 -11.24
C ARG A 14 -2.23 -4.86 -10.78
N THR A 15 -1.16 -4.69 -10.02
CA THR A 15 -0.52 -5.76 -9.28
C THR A 15 -0.78 -5.55 -7.79
N GLN A 16 -1.40 -6.53 -7.17
CA GLN A 16 -1.62 -6.54 -5.73
C GLN A 16 -0.46 -7.24 -5.04
N TYR A 17 0.08 -6.58 -4.02
CA TYR A 17 1.14 -7.10 -3.17
C TYR A 17 0.63 -7.19 -1.74
N ILE A 18 0.81 -8.36 -1.14
CA ILE A 18 0.57 -8.60 0.29
C ILE A 18 1.95 -8.68 0.93
N ILE A 19 2.23 -7.73 1.81
CA ILE A 19 3.52 -7.57 2.46
C ILE A 19 3.30 -7.70 3.97
N LEU A 20 4.10 -8.54 4.61
CA LEU A 20 4.11 -8.70 6.06
C LEU A 20 5.30 -7.94 6.64
N LEU A 21 4.99 -6.97 7.49
CA LEU A 21 5.98 -6.25 8.29
C LEU A 21 6.12 -6.99 9.61
N LYS A 22 7.15 -7.84 9.73
CA LYS A 22 7.50 -8.49 10.99
C LYS A 22 8.17 -7.50 11.94
N ASN A 23 7.82 -7.53 13.22
CA ASN A 23 8.38 -6.65 14.26
C ASN A 23 8.32 -5.14 13.94
N ALA A 24 7.22 -4.67 13.35
CA ALA A 24 7.05 -3.25 13.08
C ALA A 24 6.77 -2.48 14.38
N GLU A 25 7.38 -1.31 14.55
CA GLU A 25 7.01 -0.38 15.61
C GLU A 25 5.56 0.10 15.39
N SER A 26 4.69 -0.18 16.35
CA SER A 26 3.31 0.32 16.37
C SER A 26 3.25 1.60 17.22
N PRO A 27 2.57 2.67 16.76
CA PRO A 27 1.74 2.74 15.54
C PRO A 27 2.54 3.09 14.28
N LEU A 28 2.45 2.24 13.25
CA LEU A 28 3.06 2.52 11.96
C LEU A 28 2.15 3.47 11.16
N LYS A 29 2.65 4.66 10.84
CA LYS A 29 1.92 5.57 9.95
C LYS A 29 1.88 4.98 8.54
N ARG A 30 0.78 5.24 7.84
CA ARG A 30 0.60 4.74 6.46
C ARG A 30 1.62 5.32 5.49
N ILE A 31 2.09 6.54 5.73
CA ILE A 31 3.13 7.22 4.92
C ILE A 31 4.43 6.43 4.96
N ASP A 32 4.88 6.08 6.16
CA ASP A 32 6.11 5.33 6.36
C ASP A 32 5.99 3.95 5.72
N ALA A 33 4.87 3.26 5.94
CA ALA A 33 4.60 2.00 5.25
C ALA A 33 4.61 2.17 3.73
N LYS A 34 4.05 3.25 3.18
CA LYS A 34 4.03 3.53 1.74
C LYS A 34 5.45 3.73 1.22
N ARG A 35 6.25 4.57 1.87
CA ARG A 35 7.66 4.81 1.51
C ARG A 35 8.46 3.52 1.52
N MET A 36 8.32 2.70 2.57
CA MET A 36 9.00 1.41 2.67
C MET A 36 8.59 0.46 1.54
N ILE A 37 7.28 0.35 1.26
CA ILE A 37 6.76 -0.55 0.22
C ILE A 37 7.19 -0.09 -1.18
N VAL A 38 7.06 1.21 -1.47
CA VAL A 38 7.46 1.81 -2.74
C VAL A 38 8.96 1.60 -2.99
N GLY A 39 9.79 1.86 -1.97
CA GLY A 39 11.23 1.62 -2.05
C GLY A 39 11.58 0.15 -2.25
N HIS A 40 10.88 -0.75 -1.55
CA HIS A 40 11.10 -2.19 -1.68
C HIS A 40 10.67 -2.75 -3.05
N LEU A 41 9.53 -2.29 -3.57
CA LEU A 41 9.00 -2.69 -4.87
C LEU A 41 9.62 -1.94 -6.05
N LYS A 42 10.45 -0.92 -5.80
CA LYS A 42 10.97 0.03 -6.80
C LYS A 42 9.86 0.57 -7.73
N ALA A 43 8.66 0.76 -7.17
CA ALA A 43 7.49 1.20 -7.91
C ALA A 43 7.33 2.72 -7.81
N ASP A 44 6.48 3.32 -8.64
CA ASP A 44 6.15 4.74 -8.52
C ASP A 44 5.24 5.00 -7.30
N PRO A 45 5.57 5.97 -6.41
CA PRO A 45 4.72 6.31 -5.27
C PRO A 45 3.35 6.84 -5.68
N SER A 46 3.26 7.49 -6.84
CA SER A 46 2.01 8.02 -7.40
C SER A 46 1.08 6.91 -7.91
N LYS A 47 1.65 5.79 -8.37
CA LYS A 47 0.90 4.63 -8.88
C LYS A 47 0.67 3.55 -7.81
N THR A 48 1.30 3.71 -6.65
CA THR A 48 1.22 2.78 -5.53
C THR A 48 0.23 3.29 -4.49
N LEU A 49 -0.79 2.49 -4.22
CA LEU A 49 -1.83 2.77 -3.23
C LEU A 49 -1.80 1.72 -2.13
N ILE A 50 -1.89 2.17 -0.87
CA ILE A 50 -2.15 1.27 0.25
C ILE A 50 -3.65 1.06 0.38
N GLY A 51 -4.11 -0.15 0.13
CA GLY A 51 -5.52 -0.51 0.25
C GLY A 51 -5.93 -0.74 1.70
N LYS A 52 -5.22 -1.64 2.40
CA LYS A 52 -5.54 -2.01 3.77
C LYS A 52 -4.27 -2.32 4.55
N MET A 53 -4.24 -1.87 5.80
CA MET A 53 -3.23 -2.23 6.79
C MET A 53 -3.96 -2.97 7.91
N ARG A 54 -3.52 -4.17 8.24
CA ARG A 54 -4.10 -5.02 9.28
C ARG A 54 -3.00 -5.38 10.27
N TYR A 55 -3.17 -4.95 11.50
CA TYR A 55 -2.34 -5.36 12.62
C TYR A 55 -2.76 -6.77 13.03
N ILE A 56 -1.79 -7.67 13.18
CA ILE A 56 -2.04 -9.03 13.64
C ILE A 56 -2.06 -8.98 15.18
N PRO A 57 -3.23 -9.18 15.82
CA PRO A 57 -3.32 -9.11 17.28
C PRO A 57 -2.51 -10.25 17.90
N GLY A 58 -1.79 -9.94 18.99
CA GLY A 58 -0.91 -10.90 19.66
C GLY A 58 0.49 -11.01 19.07
N THR A 59 0.77 -10.39 17.92
CA THR A 59 2.13 -10.22 17.40
C THR A 59 2.41 -8.75 17.10
N ARG A 60 3.68 -8.41 16.85
CA ARG A 60 4.08 -7.08 16.36
C ARG A 60 4.08 -7.02 14.83
N ASP A 61 3.28 -7.88 14.19
CA ASP A 61 3.27 -8.01 12.74
C ASP A 61 2.14 -7.19 12.13
N ILE A 62 2.44 -6.58 10.98
CA ILE A 62 1.48 -5.77 10.23
C ILE A 62 1.38 -6.31 8.80
N GLU A 63 0.21 -6.80 8.43
CA GLU A 63 -0.11 -7.15 7.05
C GLU A 63 -0.54 -5.88 6.30
N VAL A 64 0.22 -5.52 5.26
CA VAL A 64 -0.09 -4.39 4.39
C VAL A 64 -0.43 -4.90 2.99
N LYS A 65 -1.60 -4.51 2.51
CA LYS A 65 -2.06 -4.74 1.13
C LYS A 65 -1.79 -3.51 0.30
N ALA A 66 -0.79 -3.60 -0.56
CA ALA A 66 -0.43 -2.58 -1.53
C ALA A 66 -0.95 -2.95 -2.92
N ARG A 67 -1.33 -1.94 -3.69
CA ARG A 67 -1.79 -2.06 -5.07
C ARG A 67 -0.95 -1.12 -5.93
N VAL A 68 -0.26 -1.66 -6.91
CA VAL A 68 0.51 -0.88 -7.89
C VAL A 68 -0.26 -0.92 -9.20
N TYR A 69 -0.65 0.24 -9.70
CA TYR A 69 -1.35 0.38 -10.97
C TYR A 69 -0.36 0.68 -12.11
N ASP A 70 -0.69 0.25 -13.33
CA ASP A 70 0.12 0.59 -14.50
C ASP A 70 0.01 2.09 -14.84
N SER A 71 -1.18 2.68 -14.65
CA SER A 71 -1.43 4.11 -14.85
C SER A 71 -2.28 4.74 -13.74
N LEU A 72 -2.05 6.04 -13.52
CA LEU A 72 -2.79 6.88 -12.57
C LEU A 72 -4.29 6.99 -12.92
N GLU A 73 -4.62 6.93 -14.21
CA GLU A 73 -6.02 6.99 -14.66
C GLU A 73 -6.82 5.76 -14.22
N TYR A 74 -6.21 4.56 -14.35
CA TYR A 74 -6.81 3.33 -13.86
C TYR A 74 -6.98 3.35 -12.34
N ALA A 75 -5.97 3.87 -11.61
CA ALA A 75 -6.07 4.03 -10.16
C ALA A 75 -7.26 4.92 -9.77
N LYS A 76 -7.47 6.05 -10.46
CA LYS A 76 -8.60 6.96 -10.19
C LYS A 76 -9.96 6.39 -10.60
N ARG A 77 -10.01 5.55 -11.64
CA ARG A 77 -11.25 4.97 -12.19
C ARG A 77 -11.73 3.75 -11.42
N ILE A 78 -10.80 2.92 -10.95
CA ILE A 78 -11.08 1.65 -10.27
C ILE A 78 -11.26 1.85 -8.77
N GLU A 79 -10.41 2.67 -8.13
CA GLU A 79 -10.50 2.84 -6.68
C GLU A 79 -11.63 3.80 -6.30
N PRO A 80 -12.41 3.47 -5.26
CA PRO A 80 -13.43 4.36 -4.76
C PRO A 80 -12.81 5.63 -4.16
N LYS A 81 -13.54 6.75 -4.26
CA LYS A 81 -13.08 8.09 -3.84
C LYS A 81 -12.50 8.15 -2.41
N HIS A 82 -12.95 7.28 -1.51
CA HIS A 82 -12.45 7.23 -0.13
C HIS A 82 -11.04 6.63 0.00
N ILE A 83 -10.60 5.73 -0.90
CA ILE A 83 -9.23 5.21 -0.92
C ILE A 83 -8.28 6.27 -1.47
N ILE A 84 -8.69 6.97 -2.52
CA ILE A 84 -7.94 8.08 -3.10
C ILE A 84 -7.74 9.18 -2.05
N LYS A 85 -8.82 9.61 -1.38
CA LYS A 85 -8.73 10.59 -0.27
C LYS A 85 -7.78 10.12 0.83
N ARG A 86 -7.85 8.86 1.25
CA ARG A 86 -6.94 8.32 2.27
C ARG A 86 -5.47 8.28 1.85
N ASN A 87 -5.19 8.14 0.56
CA ASN A 87 -3.83 8.18 0.04
C ASN A 87 -3.31 9.61 -0.14
N ILE A 88 -4.17 10.55 -0.54
CA ILE A 88 -3.84 11.99 -0.66
C ILE A 88 -3.67 12.63 0.72
N THR A 89 -4.56 12.34 1.67
CA THR A 89 -4.44 12.85 3.05
C THR A 89 -3.16 12.34 3.72
N ALA A 90 -2.75 11.11 3.44
CA ALA A 90 -1.45 10.61 3.86
C ALA A 90 -0.29 11.42 3.23
N GLU A 91 -0.42 11.96 2.02
CA GLU A 91 0.64 12.78 1.42
C GLU A 91 0.73 14.19 2.03
N GLN A 92 -0.33 14.69 2.70
CA GLN A 92 -0.38 16.04 3.27
C GLN A 92 -0.11 16.13 4.78
N GLU A 93 -0.16 15.04 5.55
CA GLU A 93 0.15 15.04 6.99
C GLU A 93 1.65 14.76 7.31
N GLY A 94 2.52 14.93 6.32
CA GLY A 94 3.96 14.69 6.42
C GLY A 94 4.82 15.96 6.47
N GLU A 95 4.24 17.11 6.84
CA GLU A 95 4.97 18.37 7.05
C GLU A 95 4.98 18.77 8.53
#